data_AF-B7LBK6-F1
#
_entry.id   AF-B7LBK6-F1
#
_cell.length_a   1.000
_cell.length_b   1.000
_cell.length_c   1.000
_cell.angle_alpha   90.00
_cell.angle_beta   90.00
_cell.angle_gamma   90.00
#
_symmetry.space_group_name_H-M   'P 1'
#
loop_
_entity.id
_entity.type
_entity.pdbx_description
1 polymer ?
#
loop_
_entity_poly.entity_id
_entity_poly.type
_entity_poly.pdbx_seq_one_letter_code
_entity_poly.pdbx_strand_id
1 'polypeptide(L)'
;MLHTEMVRLLICTVGFTMPFHPFGEALMMYSKYDEAQFHLRLTHELHAKIKQRAKMNNRSINSEIVATMEESLSKPSPVSGYRDEEERLASLISERVKEVAADILRKEKTRD
;
A
#
# COMPACT_ATOMS: atom_id res chain seq x y z
N MET A 1 -41.90 25.29 -60.77
CA MET A 1 -41.97 23.96 -60.12
C MET A 1 -40.56 23.66 -59.65
N LEU A 2 -40.19 24.22 -58.51
CA LEU A 2 -40.50 23.69 -57.19
C LEU A 2 -39.73 22.38 -56.97
N HIS A 3 -38.58 22.48 -56.31
CA HIS A 3 -38.50 22.31 -54.85
C HIS A 3 -38.52 20.84 -54.39
N THR A 4 -37.90 19.91 -55.13
CA THR A 4 -37.80 18.53 -54.64
C THR A 4 -36.50 17.79 -54.97
N GLU A 5 -35.45 18.48 -55.45
CA GLU A 5 -34.16 17.83 -55.77
C GLU A 5 -32.98 18.36 -54.93
N MET A 6 -33.23 19.31 -54.02
CA MET A 6 -32.23 19.91 -53.11
C MET A 6 -32.51 19.59 -51.63
N VAL A 7 -33.22 18.49 -51.33
CA VAL A 7 -33.45 18.03 -49.94
C VAL A 7 -33.04 16.56 -49.74
N ARG A 8 -32.72 15.82 -50.81
CA ARG A 8 -32.09 14.49 -50.70
C ARG A 8 -30.57 14.53 -50.55
N LEU A 9 -29.98 15.73 -50.51
CA LEU A 9 -28.56 15.93 -50.20
C LEU A 9 -28.29 16.17 -48.70
N LEU A 10 -29.29 15.93 -47.82
CA LEU A 10 -29.15 16.22 -46.39
C LEU A 10 -29.23 15.00 -45.46
N ILE A 11 -29.67 13.81 -45.92
CA ILE A 11 -29.76 12.64 -45.05
C ILE A 11 -29.61 11.38 -45.91
N CYS A 12 -28.72 10.46 -45.52
CA CYS A 12 -28.52 9.12 -46.09
C CYS A 12 -27.58 8.97 -47.29
N THR A 13 -26.29 9.21 -47.10
CA THR A 13 -25.25 8.27 -47.55
C THR A 13 -24.06 8.30 -46.58
N VAL A 14 -24.20 7.53 -45.50
CA VAL A 14 -23.16 6.75 -44.82
C VAL A 14 -21.78 7.40 -44.64
N GLY A 15 -21.60 8.10 -43.52
CA GLY A 15 -20.27 8.55 -43.07
C GLY A 15 -20.19 9.14 -41.66
N PHE A 16 -21.27 9.15 -40.87
CA PHE A 16 -21.25 9.66 -39.50
C PHE A 16 -22.14 8.80 -38.60
N THR A 17 -21.70 7.58 -38.32
CA THR A 17 -21.95 6.97 -37.03
C THR A 17 -20.69 7.25 -36.23
N MET A 18 -20.70 8.37 -35.50
CA MET A 18 -19.97 8.42 -34.25
C MET A 18 -20.79 7.55 -33.30
N PRO A 19 -20.36 6.34 -32.92
CA PRO A 19 -20.84 5.80 -31.68
C PRO A 19 -20.34 6.78 -30.62
N PHE A 20 -21.28 7.53 -30.07
CA PHE A 20 -21.28 7.96 -28.69
C PHE A 20 -20.31 7.07 -27.90
N HIS A 21 -19.24 7.67 -27.39
CA HIS A 21 -18.23 6.99 -26.60
C HIS A 21 -18.86 5.98 -25.62
N PRO A 22 -18.45 4.70 -25.62
CA PRO A 22 -18.28 4.03 -24.37
C PRO A 22 -16.92 4.49 -23.84
N PHE A 23 -16.85 5.69 -23.25
CA PHE A 23 -15.89 5.99 -22.18
C PHE A 23 -16.35 5.16 -20.96
N GLY A 24 -16.37 3.84 -21.13
CA GLY A 24 -17.08 2.89 -20.28
C GLY A 24 -16.56 1.47 -20.38
N GLU A 25 -15.80 1.12 -21.42
CA GLU A 25 -15.32 -0.27 -21.60
C GLU A 25 -13.81 -0.46 -21.36
N ALA A 26 -13.02 0.61 -21.30
CA ALA A 26 -11.61 0.50 -20.85
C ALA A 26 -11.47 0.40 -19.33
N LEU A 27 -12.54 0.68 -18.56
CA LEU A 27 -12.55 0.49 -17.11
C LEU A 27 -12.99 -0.94 -16.71
N MET A 28 -13.49 -1.74 -17.66
CA MET A 28 -14.07 -3.07 -17.40
C MET A 28 -13.08 -4.22 -17.60
N MET A 29 -11.78 -3.94 -17.66
CA MET A 29 -10.72 -4.96 -17.67
C MET A 29 -9.60 -4.68 -16.64
N TYR A 30 -9.93 -4.00 -15.53
CA TYR A 30 -9.28 -4.33 -14.26
C TYR A 30 -10.09 -5.48 -13.64
N SER A 31 -9.97 -6.66 -14.22
CA SER A 31 -10.47 -7.87 -13.59
C SER A 31 -9.66 -8.05 -12.31
N LYS A 32 -10.25 -7.67 -11.17
CA LYS A 32 -9.81 -8.03 -9.82
C LYS A 32 -9.72 -9.55 -9.57
N TYR A 33 -9.82 -10.38 -10.61
CA TYR A 33 -10.06 -11.81 -10.51
C TYR A 33 -9.07 -12.69 -11.30
N ASP A 34 -7.96 -12.12 -11.80
CA ASP A 34 -6.73 -12.91 -12.02
C ASP A 34 -5.78 -12.80 -10.82
N GLU A 35 -6.33 -12.60 -9.61
CA GLU A 35 -5.56 -12.73 -8.38
C GLU A 35 -5.37 -14.23 -8.09
N ALA A 36 -4.18 -14.74 -8.44
CA ALA A 36 -3.78 -16.11 -8.15
C ALA A 36 -4.06 -16.46 -6.67
N GLN A 37 -4.90 -17.48 -6.44
CA GLN A 37 -5.25 -17.91 -5.08
C GLN A 37 -4.04 -18.56 -4.39
N PHE A 38 -3.48 -17.87 -3.42
CA PHE A 38 -2.33 -18.33 -2.65
C PHE A 38 -2.75 -19.32 -1.55
N HIS A 39 -2.43 -20.60 -1.74
CA HIS A 39 -2.72 -21.65 -0.76
C HIS A 39 -1.57 -21.79 0.24
N LEU A 40 -1.70 -21.14 1.39
CA LEU A 40 -0.69 -21.18 2.46
C LEU A 40 -0.89 -22.41 3.35
N ARG A 41 0.10 -23.30 3.40
CA ARG A 41 0.12 -24.44 4.32
C ARG A 41 0.64 -23.99 5.69
N LEU A 42 -0.25 -23.90 6.68
CA LEU A 42 0.08 -23.53 8.05
C LEU A 42 -0.23 -24.66 9.02
N THR A 43 0.53 -24.75 10.12
CA THR A 43 0.14 -25.57 11.27
C THR A 43 -1.10 -24.98 11.93
N HIS A 44 -1.91 -25.83 12.58
CA HIS A 44 -3.16 -25.40 13.21
C HIS A 44 -2.98 -24.28 14.23
N GLU A 45 -1.85 -24.31 14.97
CA GLU A 45 -1.52 -23.28 15.96
C GLU A 45 -1.28 -21.90 15.33
N LEU A 46 -0.53 -21.85 14.21
CA LEU A 46 -0.28 -20.59 13.50
C LEU A 46 -1.55 -20.02 12.88
N HIS A 47 -2.39 -20.88 12.29
CA HIS A 47 -3.67 -20.44 11.75
C HIS A 47 -4.59 -19.85 12.85
N ALA A 48 -4.62 -20.46 14.03
CA ALA A 48 -5.40 -19.96 15.17
C ALA A 48 -4.89 -18.59 15.65
N LYS A 49 -3.57 -18.42 15.77
CA LYS A 49 -2.95 -17.14 16.15
C LYS A 49 -3.26 -16.02 15.16
N ILE A 50 -3.14 -16.29 13.85
CA ILE A 50 -3.47 -15.32 12.80
C ILE A 50 -4.96 -14.96 12.84
N LYS A 51 -5.84 -15.95 13.00
CA LYS A 51 -7.30 -15.72 13.11
C LYS A 51 -7.65 -14.86 14.34
N GLN A 52 -7.01 -15.11 15.48
CA GLN A 52 -7.22 -14.31 16.69
C GLN A 52 -6.75 -12.87 16.49
N ARG A 53 -5.56 -12.67 15.92
CA ARG A 53 -5.00 -11.35 15.67
C ARG A 53 -5.83 -10.54 14.67
N ALA A 54 -6.28 -11.18 13.59
CA ALA A 54 -7.19 -10.58 12.61
C ALA A 54 -8.51 -10.11 13.28
N LYS A 55 -9.08 -10.93 14.18
CA LYS A 55 -10.28 -10.57 14.95
C LYS A 55 -10.04 -9.37 15.87
N MET A 56 -8.88 -9.29 16.52
CA MET A 56 -8.53 -8.15 17.38
C MET A 56 -8.31 -6.86 16.58
N ASN A 57 -7.72 -6.97 15.39
CA ASN A 57 -7.39 -5.83 14.54
C ASN A 57 -8.56 -5.39 13.64
N ASN A 58 -9.74 -6.02 13.74
CA ASN A 58 -10.89 -5.81 12.86
C ASN A 58 -10.55 -5.93 11.37
N ARG A 59 -9.68 -6.88 11.01
CA ARG A 59 -9.22 -7.13 9.64
C ARG A 59 -9.62 -8.53 9.18
N SER A 60 -9.71 -8.72 7.87
CA SER A 60 -9.81 -10.07 7.30
C SER A 60 -8.50 -10.84 7.51
N ILE A 61 -8.55 -12.17 7.53
CA ILE A 61 -7.35 -13.00 7.64
C ILE A 61 -6.36 -12.68 6.52
N ASN A 62 -6.85 -12.49 5.29
CA ASN A 62 -6.02 -12.13 4.14
C ASN A 62 -5.34 -10.77 4.34
N SER A 63 -6.09 -9.77 4.79
CA SER A 63 -5.56 -8.43 5.07
C SER A 63 -4.53 -8.44 6.20
N GLU A 64 -4.71 -9.27 7.22
CA GLU A 64 -3.74 -9.41 8.32
C GLU A 64 -2.45 -10.10 7.87
N ILE A 65 -2.55 -11.13 7.02
CA ILE A 65 -1.39 -11.81 6.43
C ILE A 65 -0.59 -10.83 5.58
N VAL A 66 -1.27 -10.10 4.69
CA VAL A 66 -0.61 -9.10 3.83
C VAL A 66 0.05 -8.01 4.67
N ALA A 67 -0.67 -7.42 5.63
CA ALA A 67 -0.11 -6.38 6.49
C ALA A 67 1.09 -6.87 7.31
N THR A 68 1.05 -8.11 7.82
CA THR A 68 2.18 -8.69 8.57
C THR A 68 3.37 -8.96 7.65
N MET A 69 3.14 -9.41 6.42
CA MET A 69 4.19 -9.60 5.42
C MET A 69 4.81 -8.26 5.01
N GLU A 70 4.00 -7.25 4.73
CA GLU A 70 4.45 -5.88 4.44
C GLU A 70 5.27 -5.32 5.59
N GLU A 71 4.79 -5.45 6.83
CA GLU A 71 5.51 -5.00 8.03
C GLU A 71 6.83 -5.75 8.23
N SER A 72 6.84 -7.06 7.94
CA SER A 72 8.03 -7.90 8.11
C SER A 72 9.07 -7.69 7.01
N LEU A 73 8.64 -7.30 5.80
CA LEU A 73 9.51 -6.93 4.68
C LEU A 73 9.97 -5.46 4.80
N SER A 74 9.13 -4.58 5.33
CA SER A 74 9.48 -3.18 5.60
C SER A 74 10.42 -3.04 6.79
N LYS A 75 10.33 -3.95 7.76
CA LYS A 75 11.35 -4.13 8.80
C LYS A 75 12.52 -4.81 8.12
N PRO A 76 13.59 -4.07 7.80
CA PRO A 76 14.64 -4.70 7.06
C PRO A 76 15.28 -5.73 8.04
N SER A 77 15.68 -6.92 7.57
CA SER A 77 16.14 -8.04 8.42
C SER A 77 17.17 -7.57 9.45
N PRO A 78 17.10 -7.89 10.75
CA PRO A 78 18.11 -7.42 11.71
C PRO A 78 19.50 -7.89 11.23
N VAL A 79 20.25 -6.97 10.63
CA VAL A 79 21.62 -7.22 10.21
C VAL A 79 22.41 -7.17 11.50
N SER A 80 23.31 -8.14 11.70
CA SER A 80 24.33 -8.06 12.75
C SER A 80 25.28 -6.92 12.40
N GLY A 81 24.92 -5.67 12.73
CA GLY A 81 25.69 -4.47 12.40
C GLY A 81 24.80 -3.23 12.21
N TYR A 82 25.39 -2.17 11.64
CA TYR A 82 24.69 -0.96 11.22
C TYR A 82 24.32 -1.10 9.74
N ARG A 83 23.09 -0.73 9.36
CA ARG A 83 22.62 -0.87 7.97
C ARG A 83 23.22 0.19 7.06
N ASP A 84 23.24 1.42 7.56
CA ASP A 84 23.64 2.62 6.84
C ASP A 84 24.38 3.56 7.81
N GLU A 85 25.22 4.45 7.28
CA GLU A 85 25.99 5.40 8.10
C GLU A 85 25.07 6.30 8.94
N GLU A 86 23.85 6.56 8.47
CA GLU A 86 22.82 7.29 9.20
C GLU A 86 22.41 6.59 10.52
N GLU A 87 22.24 5.27 10.50
CA GLU A 87 21.90 4.48 11.69
C GLU A 87 23.07 4.41 12.68
N ARG A 88 24.30 4.34 12.15
CA ARG A 88 25.53 4.42 12.93
C ARG A 88 25.67 5.78 13.62
N LEU A 89 25.44 6.87 12.88
CA LEU A 89 25.47 8.23 13.41
C LEU A 89 24.35 8.46 14.44
N ALA A 90 23.14 7.97 14.18
CA ALA A 90 22.03 8.05 15.13
C ALA A 90 22.35 7.33 16.45
N SER A 91 23.01 6.17 16.38
CA SER A 91 23.44 5.42 17.56
C SER A 91 24.51 6.17 18.36
N LEU A 92 25.53 6.71 17.69
CA LEU A 92 26.58 7.53 18.32
C LEU A 92 26.03 8.81 18.96
N ILE A 93 25.09 9.48 18.28
CA ILE A 93 24.41 10.67 18.81
C ILE A 93 23.57 10.29 20.03
N SER A 94 22.84 9.17 19.99
CA SER A 94 22.04 8.68 21.11
C SER A 94 22.89 8.43 22.36
N GLU A 95 24.06 7.80 22.21
CA GLU A 95 25.00 7.57 23.31
C GLU A 95 25.51 8.89 23.90
N ARG A 96 25.92 9.85 23.06
CA ARG A 96 26.36 11.17 23.54
C ARG A 96 25.26 11.94 24.24
N VAL A 97 24.02 11.88 23.74
CA VAL A 97 22.88 12.53 24.38
C VAL A 97 22.61 11.93 25.76
N LYS A 98 22.70 10.60 25.92
CA LYS A 98 22.55 9.93 27.21
C LYS A 98 23.62 10.37 28.21
N GLU A 99 24.88 10.47 27.78
CA GLU A 99 25.98 10.96 28.64
C GLU A 99 25.72 12.40 29.11
N VAL A 100 25.40 13.30 28.18
CA VAL A 100 25.12 14.71 28.49
C VAL A 100 23.92 14.84 29.42
N ALA A 101 22.83 14.10 29.17
CA ALA A 101 21.66 14.09 30.04
C ALA A 101 22.03 13.61 31.46
N ALA A 102 22.85 12.58 31.57
CA ALA A 102 23.31 12.07 32.87
C ALA A 102 24.21 13.09 33.61
N ASP A 103 25.06 13.82 32.90
CA ASP A 103 25.88 14.90 33.48
C ASP A 103 25.03 16.05 34.01
N ILE A 104 24.02 16.47 33.25
CA ILE A 104 23.08 17.51 33.67
C ILE A 104 22.35 17.06 34.94
N LEU A 105 21.80 15.84 34.95
CA LEU A 105 21.11 15.28 36.12
C LEU A 105 22.01 15.18 37.35
N ARG A 106 23.29 14.83 37.19
CA ARG A 106 24.26 14.82 38.29
C ARG A 106 24.48 16.23 38.86
N LYS A 107 24.67 17.23 37.99
CA LYS A 107 24.91 18.62 38.41
C LYS A 107 23.70 19.22 39.13
N GLU A 108 22.50 18.95 38.62
CA GLU A 108 21.25 19.40 39.26
C GLU A 108 21.06 18.74 40.64
N LYS A 109 21.37 17.44 40.76
CA LYS A 109 21.25 16.70 42.04
C LYS A 109 22.25 17.14 43.11
N THR A 110 23.40 17.72 42.73
CA THR A 110 24.41 18.22 43.67
C THR A 110 24.21 19.68 44.08
N ARG A 111 23.14 20.32 43.60
CA ARG A 111 22.83 21.73 43.86
C ARG A 111 21.79 21.94 44.98
N ASP A 112 21.29 20.83 45.54
CA ASP A 112 20.55 20.73 46.82
C ASP A 112 21.50 20.26 47.93
#